data_AF-A0AAJ4VXK0-F1
#
_entry.id   AF-A0AAJ4VXK0-F1
#
_cell.length_a   1.000
_cell.length_b   1.000
_cell.length_c   1.000
_cell.angle_alpha   90.00
_cell.angle_beta   90.00
_cell.angle_gamma   90.00
#
_symmetry.space_group_name_H-M   'P 1'
#
loop_
_entity.id
_entity.type
_entity.pdbx_description
1 polymer ?
#
loop_
_entity_poly.entity_id
_entity_poly.type
_entity_poly.pdbx_seq_one_letter_code
_entity_poly.pdbx_strand_id
1 'polypeptide(L)'
;MFDAEIAAKLLNRWTVRPPAAHCDSYLDLLREGNLNFTHQLGRATPGGVASESLFDLESLVFVDGSRALRLKAPGATPDWTQWAAFEPPLRPVASVAAPIADESYTLEAPER
;
A
#
# COMPACT_ATOMS: atom_id res chain seq x y z
N MET A 1 -11.17 12.90 -4.97
CA MET A 1 -11.20 12.29 -3.63
C MET A 1 -11.09 10.80 -3.85
N PHE A 2 -10.13 10.15 -3.18
CA PHE A 2 -9.87 8.72 -3.37
C PHE A 2 -10.75 7.88 -2.44
N ASP A 3 -11.04 6.65 -2.86
CA ASP A 3 -11.84 5.71 -2.07
C ASP A 3 -11.19 5.42 -0.71
N ALA A 4 -9.85 5.35 -0.66
CA ALA A 4 -9.08 5.17 0.57
C ALA A 4 -9.32 6.27 1.61
N GLU A 5 -9.52 7.51 1.20
CA GLU A 5 -9.79 8.62 2.13
C GLU A 5 -11.15 8.47 2.80
N ILE A 6 -12.15 8.04 2.03
CA ILE A 6 -13.50 7.76 2.53
C ILE A 6 -13.44 6.57 3.48
N ALA A 7 -12.79 5.49 3.08
CA ALA A 7 -12.63 4.30 3.89
C ALA A 7 -11.92 4.60 5.23
N ALA A 8 -10.77 5.28 5.20
CA ALA A 8 -10.02 5.60 6.42
C ALA A 8 -10.87 6.40 7.42
N LYS A 9 -11.65 7.39 6.94
CA LYS A 9 -12.57 8.16 7.80
C LYS A 9 -13.66 7.29 8.42
N LEU A 10 -14.30 6.42 7.62
CA LEU A 10 -15.34 5.52 8.10
C LEU A 10 -14.81 4.51 9.12
N LEU A 11 -13.66 3.90 8.84
CA LEU A 11 -13.04 2.90 9.70
C LEU A 11 -12.56 3.51 11.03
N ASN A 12 -11.93 4.68 10.98
CA ASN A 12 -11.50 5.38 12.20
C ASN A 12 -12.70 5.80 13.07
N ARG A 13 -13.81 6.22 12.44
CA ARG A 13 -15.05 6.49 13.15
C ARG A 13 -15.62 5.21 13.77
N TRP A 14 -15.63 4.10 13.04
CA TRP A 14 -16.09 2.81 13.54
C TRP A 14 -15.29 2.35 14.76
N THR A 15 -13.96 2.53 14.78
CA THR A 15 -13.12 2.17 15.93
C THR A 15 -13.49 2.95 17.20
N VAL A 16 -13.89 4.21 17.08
CA VAL A 16 -14.26 5.06 18.24
C VAL A 16 -15.73 4.87 18.64
N ARG A 17 -16.62 4.69 17.66
CA ARG A 17 -18.05 4.55 17.86
C ARG A 17 -18.59 3.53 16.85
N PRO A 18 -18.54 2.23 17.18
CA PRO A 18 -19.16 1.21 16.35
C PRO A 18 -20.68 1.46 16.30
N PRO A 19 -21.31 1.43 15.12
CA PRO A 19 -22.75 1.43 14.95
C PRO A 19 -23.41 0.34 15.81
N ALA A 20 -24.59 0.65 16.34
CA ALA A 20 -25.39 -0.30 17.11
C ALA A 20 -26.03 -1.41 16.23
N ALA A 21 -25.87 -1.35 14.91
CA ALA A 21 -26.52 -2.24 13.96
C ALA A 21 -25.51 -3.18 13.26
N HIS A 22 -25.90 -4.46 13.18
CA HIS A 22 -25.70 -5.56 12.19
C HIS A 22 -24.51 -5.60 11.21
N CYS A 23 -23.52 -4.72 11.31
CA CYS A 23 -22.25 -4.90 10.61
C CYS A 23 -21.35 -5.76 11.51
N ASP A 24 -21.30 -7.06 11.22
CA ASP A 24 -20.45 -8.02 11.94
C ASP A 24 -18.95 -7.72 11.76
N SER A 25 -18.59 -6.96 10.73
CA SER A 25 -17.23 -6.50 10.46
C SER A 25 -17.19 -5.07 9.92
N TYR A 26 -16.12 -4.34 10.26
CA TYR A 26 -15.81 -3.03 9.67
C TYR A 26 -15.58 -3.10 8.16
N LEU A 27 -15.28 -4.28 7.61
CA LEU A 27 -15.17 -4.48 6.16
C LEU A 27 -16.54 -4.47 5.48
N ASP A 28 -17.59 -4.91 6.18
CA ASP A 28 -18.94 -4.93 5.63
C ASP A 28 -19.53 -3.52 5.56
N LEU A 29 -19.16 -2.63 6.49
CA LEU A 29 -19.43 -1.19 6.39
C LEU A 29 -18.94 -0.60 5.06
N LEU A 30 -17.72 -0.98 4.63
CA LEU A 30 -17.15 -0.46 3.38
C LEU A 30 -17.90 -1.01 2.17
N ARG A 31 -18.28 -2.30 2.20
CA ARG A 31 -19.05 -2.94 1.15
C ARG A 31 -20.46 -2.36 1.04
N GLU A 32 -21.10 -2.06 2.17
CA GLU A 32 -22.40 -1.36 2.21
C GLU A 32 -22.29 0.05 1.60
N GLY A 33 -21.16 0.73 1.87
CA GLY A 33 -20.80 2.00 1.22
C GLY A 33 -20.45 1.88 -0.28
N ASN A 34 -20.62 0.71 -0.89
CA ASN A 34 -20.28 0.40 -2.28
C ASN A 34 -18.79 0.62 -2.63
N LEU A 35 -17.90 0.51 -1.64
CA LEU A 35 -16.46 0.58 -1.84
C LEU A 35 -15.94 -0.80 -2.23
N ASN A 36 -15.26 -0.86 -3.37
CA ASN A 36 -14.67 -2.08 -3.90
C ASN A 36 -13.18 -2.11 -3.57
N PHE A 37 -12.74 -3.14 -2.85
CA PHE A 37 -11.35 -3.24 -2.39
C PHE A 37 -10.88 -4.69 -2.28
N THR A 38 -9.56 -4.87 -2.35
CA THR A 38 -8.87 -6.09 -1.97
C THR A 38 -8.28 -5.92 -0.57
N HIS A 39 -8.60 -6.85 0.34
CA HIS A 39 -8.01 -6.87 1.68
C HIS A 39 -6.70 -7.66 1.69
N GLN A 40 -5.64 -7.06 2.23
CA GLN A 40 -4.29 -7.62 2.31
C GLN A 40 -3.77 -7.53 3.74
N LEU A 41 -3.20 -8.63 4.23
CA LEU A 41 -2.48 -8.70 5.51
C LEU A 41 -1.02 -9.05 5.23
N GLY A 42 -0.11 -8.45 5.97
CA GLY A 42 1.32 -8.65 5.80
C GLY A 42 2.11 -8.33 7.05
N ARG A 43 3.43 -8.41 6.94
CA ARG A 43 4.36 -7.97 7.97
C ARG A 43 5.39 -7.04 7.38
N ALA A 44 5.78 -6.02 8.13
CA ALA A 44 6.78 -5.04 7.74
C ALA A 44 7.91 -4.99 8.79
N THR A 45 9.14 -4.90 8.30
CA THR A 45 10.31 -4.52 9.10
C THR A 45 10.61 -3.05 8.87
N PRO A 46 10.91 -2.26 9.92
CA PRO A 46 11.38 -0.90 9.75
C PRO A 46 12.76 -0.93 9.05
N GLY A 47 12.89 -0.21 7.94
CA GLY A 47 14.14 -0.14 7.19
C GLY A 47 15.24 0.60 7.97
N GLY A 48 16.46 0.08 7.94
CA GLY A 48 17.64 0.76 8.50
C GLY A 48 17.85 0.61 10.01
N VAL A 49 17.01 -0.16 10.70
CA VAL A 49 17.21 -0.52 12.12
C VAL A 49 17.35 -2.02 12.24
N ALA A 50 18.40 -2.48 12.92
CA ALA A 50 18.58 -3.87 13.32
C ALA A 50 17.59 -4.22 14.43
N SER A 51 16.30 -4.25 14.09
CA SER A 51 15.22 -4.57 15.00
C SER A 51 14.51 -5.82 14.51
N GLU A 52 14.39 -6.82 15.38
CA GLU A 52 13.58 -8.02 15.12
C GLU A 52 12.07 -7.76 15.26
N SER A 53 11.69 -6.51 15.53
CA SER A 53 10.29 -6.11 15.71
C SER A 53 9.57 -6.09 14.37
N LEU A 54 8.78 -7.14 14.12
CA LEU A 54 7.85 -7.23 13.00
C LEU A 54 6.58 -6.45 13.34
N PHE A 55 6.17 -5.55 12.43
CA PHE A 55 4.88 -4.90 12.47
C PHE A 55 3.90 -5.72 11.65
N ASP A 56 2.74 -6.03 12.21
CA ASP A 56 1.65 -6.56 11.38
C ASP A 56 1.05 -5.39 10.60
N LEU A 57 0.75 -5.62 9.33
CA LEU A 57 0.27 -4.62 8.40
C LEU A 57 -1.05 -5.09 7.83
N GLU A 58 -2.01 -4.17 7.79
CA GLU A 58 -3.29 -4.39 7.13
C GLU A 58 -3.51 -3.30 6.10
N SER A 59 -3.86 -3.70 4.87
CA SER A 59 -4.05 -2.81 3.75
C SER A 59 -5.31 -3.16 2.97
N LEU A 60 -6.09 -2.14 2.62
CA LEU A 60 -7.21 -2.22 1.69
C LEU A 60 -6.81 -1.49 0.41
N VAL A 61 -6.75 -2.21 -0.70
CA VAL A 61 -6.38 -1.67 -2.02
C VAL A 61 -7.64 -1.46 -2.83
N PHE A 62 -7.92 -0.21 -3.19
CA PHE A 62 -9.13 0.18 -3.91
C PHE A 62 -8.93 0.14 -5.43
N VAL A 63 -10.04 0.17 -6.18
CA VAL A 63 -10.04 0.08 -7.65
C VAL A 63 -9.31 1.26 -8.29
N ASP A 64 -9.38 2.44 -7.68
CA ASP A 64 -8.63 3.63 -8.09
C ASP A 64 -7.11 3.52 -7.83
N GLY A 65 -6.66 2.44 -7.19
CA GLY A 65 -5.28 2.16 -6.82
C GLY A 65 -4.85 2.78 -5.49
N SER A 66 -5.72 3.57 -4.85
CA SER A 66 -5.47 4.15 -3.54
C SER A 66 -5.50 3.06 -2.46
N ARG A 67 -4.91 3.35 -1.30
CA ARG A 67 -4.78 2.36 -0.22
C ARG A 67 -5.16 2.95 1.11
N ALA A 68 -6.00 2.25 1.87
CA ALA A 68 -6.13 2.48 3.31
C ALA A 68 -5.23 1.47 4.03
N LEU A 69 -4.45 1.93 5.01
CA LEU A 69 -3.46 1.10 5.69
C LEU A 69 -3.39 1.41 7.18
N ARG A 70 -3.17 0.37 7.99
CA ARG A 70 -2.85 0.48 9.41
C ARG A 70 -1.77 -0.51 9.80
N LEU A 71 -1.11 -0.23 10.92
CA LEU A 71 -0.02 -1.04 11.45
C LEU A 71 -0.35 -1.49 12.86
N LYS A 72 0.14 -2.66 13.24
CA LYS A 72 0.17 -3.13 14.62
C LYS A 72 1.62 -3.28 15.03
N ALA A 73 2.00 -2.45 16.00
CA ALA A 73 3.34 -2.48 16.57
C ALA A 73 3.40 -3.50 17.71
N PRO A 74 4.46 -4.31 17.80
CA PRO A 74 4.62 -5.26 18.88
C PRO A 74 4.71 -4.51 20.23
N GLY A 75 3.80 -4.84 21.15
CA GLY A 75 3.76 -4.25 22.50
C GLY A 75 3.09 -2.87 22.61
N ALA A 76 2.51 -2.34 21.52
CA ALA A 76 1.76 -1.08 21.58
C ALA A 76 0.29 -1.30 22.01
N THR A 77 -0.24 -0.36 22.79
CA THR A 77 -1.67 -0.26 23.11
C THR A 77 -2.19 1.14 22.71
N PRO A 78 -3.26 1.26 21.90
CA PRO A 78 -4.03 0.19 21.28
C PRO A 78 -3.22 -0.62 20.25
N ASP A 79 -3.59 -1.89 20.08
CA ASP A 79 -2.89 -2.86 19.24
C ASP A 79 -2.70 -2.42 17.79
N TRP A 80 -3.64 -1.64 17.24
CA TRP A 80 -3.61 -1.16 15.86
C TRP A 80 -3.62 0.37 15.81
N THR A 81 -2.85 0.95 14.89
CA THR A 81 -2.94 2.36 14.57
C THR A 81 -4.28 2.70 13.92
N GLN A 82 -4.59 3.99 13.86
CA GLN A 82 -5.64 4.48 12.98
C GLN A 82 -5.31 4.15 11.52
N TRP A 83 -6.36 4.03 10.72
CA TRP A 83 -6.27 3.90 9.27
C TRP A 83 -5.78 5.19 8.65
N ALA A 84 -4.75 5.09 7.83
CA ALA A 84 -4.22 6.17 7.01
C ALA A 84 -4.53 5.90 5.53
N ALA A 85 -4.86 6.94 4.77
CA ALA A 85 -5.10 6.86 3.34
C ALA A 85 -3.85 7.27 2.56
N PHE A 86 -3.56 6.54 1.49
CA PHE A 86 -2.44 6.77 0.60
C PHE A 86 -2.96 6.84 -0.83
N GLU A 87 -2.44 7.82 -1.58
CA GLU A 87 -2.73 7.97 -3.00
C GLU A 87 -2.20 6.76 -3.80
N PRO A 88 -2.75 6.51 -4.99
CA PRO A 88 -2.23 5.47 -5.87
C PRO A 88 -0.74 5.72 -6.17
N PRO A 89 0.10 4.67 -6.15
CA PRO A 89 1.51 4.84 -6.53
C PRO A 89 1.60 5.38 -7.96
N LEU A 90 2.47 6.36 -8.16
CA LEU A 90 2.78 6.85 -9.50
C LEU A 90 3.21 5.65 -10.35
N ARG A 91 2.45 5.35 -11.41
CA ARG A 91 2.88 4.34 -12.38
C ARG A 91 4.25 4.77 -12.88
N PRO A 92 5.28 3.92 -12.83
CA PRO A 92 6.50 4.21 -13.56
C PRO A 92 6.06 4.42 -15.01
N VAL A 93 6.23 5.63 -15.54
CA VAL A 93 6.26 5.80 -16.99
C VAL A 93 7.33 4.82 -17.42
N ALA A 94 6.94 3.74 -18.10
CA ALA A 94 7.88 2.81 -18.69
C ALA A 94 8.90 3.68 -19.42
N SER A 95 10.12 3.75 -18.90
CA SER A 95 11.21 4.47 -19.54
C SER A 95 11.24 3.90 -20.95
N VAL A 96 10.91 4.73 -21.93
CA VAL A 96 11.10 4.42 -23.33
C VAL A 96 12.55 3.99 -23.43
N ALA A 97 12.77 2.70 -23.68
CA ALA A 97 14.10 2.14 -23.86
C ALA A 97 14.76 2.97 -24.96
N ALA A 98 15.81 3.72 -24.60
CA ALA A 98 16.66 4.33 -25.60
C ALA A 98 17.30 3.18 -26.40
N PRO A 99 17.20 3.15 -27.74
CA PRO A 99 17.95 2.18 -28.52
C PRO A 99 19.42 2.58 -28.43
N ILE A 100 20.20 1.84 -27.63
CA ILE A 100 21.66 1.97 -27.66
C ILE A 100 22.10 1.32 -28.96
N ALA A 101 22.59 2.16 -29.86
CA ALA A 101 23.09 1.78 -31.17
C ALA A 101 24.23 0.76 -31.07
N ASP A 102 24.21 -0.19 -32.00
CA ASP A 102 25.23 -1.19 -32.28
C ASP A 102 26.55 -0.49 -32.70
N GLU A 103 27.54 -0.42 -31.81
CA GLU A 103 28.90 -0.02 -32.15
C GLU A 103 29.79 -1.27 -32.27
N SER A 104 29.74 -1.88 -33.46
CA SER A 104 30.74 -2.84 -33.92
C SER A 104 32.00 -2.09 -34.41
N TYR A 105 33.06 -1.98 -33.59
CA TYR A 105 34.38 -1.56 -34.06
C TYR A 105 35.31 -2.76 -34.22
N THR A 106 35.50 -3.20 -35.46
CA THR A 106 36.65 -4.03 -35.88
C THR A 106 37.81 -3.09 -36.19
N LEU A 107 38.83 -3.06 -35.34
CA LEU A 107 40.08 -2.37 -35.60
C LEU A 107 41.06 -3.37 -36.24
N GLU A 108 41.20 -3.29 -37.57
CA GLU A 108 42.29 -3.95 -38.31
C GLU A 108 43.64 -3.33 -37.91
N ALA A 109 44.62 -4.19 -37.63
CA ALA A 109 46.02 -3.80 -37.43
C ALA A 109 46.75 -3.84 -38.77
N PRO A 110 47.59 -2.85 -39.12
CA PRO A 110 48.50 -3.00 -40.25
C PRO A 110 49.85 -3.54 -39.76
N GLU A 111 50.27 -4.66 -40.33
CA GLU A 111 51.65 -5.13 -40.37
C GLU A 111 52.51 -4.22 -41.26
N ARG A 112 53.61 -3.67 -40.73
CA ARG A 112 55.01 -3.85 -41.18
C ARG A 112 55.94 -2.80 -40.59
#